data_AF-A0A3D5UV22-F1
#
_entry.id   AF-A0A3D5UV22-F1
#
_cell.length_a   1.000
_cell.length_b   1.000
_cell.length_c   1.000
_cell.angle_alpha   90.00
_cell.angle_beta   90.00
_cell.angle_gamma   90.00
#
_symmetry.space_group_name_H-M   'P 1'
#
loop_
_entity.id
_entity.type
_entity.pdbx_description
1 polymer ?
#
loop_
_entity_poly.entity_id
_entity_poly.type
_entity_poly.pdbx_seq_one_letter_code
_entity_poly.pdbx_strand_id
1 'polypeptide(L)'
;QQISVKGATTIAGRIVTKFGAPLPGGGAEGIDRLFPAPKMLARAELSGLGLTGGRIATLKALSSAVAAGKLDFTPRESLEAKIAEMTALPGIGEWTAHYVALRALGEPDAFPASDLGLRKSAGGGEPVSTAALQAMSQAWRPWRGYAALALWTT
;
A
#
# COMPACT_ATOMS: atom_id res chain seq x y z
N GLN A 1 -3.60 -5.55 3.13
CA GLN A 1 -2.64 -6.62 3.42
C GLN A 1 -3.39 -7.94 3.63
N GLN A 2 -2.80 -9.09 3.26
CA GLN A 2 -3.35 -10.43 3.52
C GLN A 2 -4.83 -10.64 3.12
N ILE A 3 -5.20 -10.13 1.96
CA ILE A 3 -6.51 -10.33 1.31
C ILE A 3 -6.29 -10.37 -0.19
N SER A 4 -7.24 -10.93 -0.92
CA SER A 4 -7.22 -10.87 -2.39
C SER A 4 -7.37 -9.42 -2.88
N VAL A 5 -6.92 -9.16 -4.12
CA VAL A 5 -7.12 -7.87 -4.79
C VAL A 5 -8.61 -7.52 -4.84
N LYS A 6 -9.47 -8.47 -5.23
CA LYS A 6 -10.93 -8.28 -5.23
C LYS A 6 -11.46 -7.88 -3.85
N GLY A 7 -10.99 -8.51 -2.78
CA GLY A 7 -11.36 -8.16 -1.41
C GLY A 7 -10.92 -6.74 -1.03
N ALA A 8 -9.70 -6.36 -1.39
CA ALA A 8 -9.19 -5.01 -1.17
C ALA A 8 -10.01 -3.94 -1.91
N THR A 9 -10.32 -4.18 -3.19
CA THR A 9 -11.14 -3.28 -4.02
C THR A 9 -12.55 -3.10 -3.43
N THR A 10 -13.19 -4.18 -2.98
CA THR A 10 -14.51 -4.09 -2.32
C THR A 10 -14.46 -3.24 -1.06
N ILE A 11 -13.45 -3.42 -0.21
CA ILE A 11 -13.29 -2.62 1.02
C ILE A 11 -13.06 -1.14 0.68
N ALA A 12 -12.17 -0.85 -0.27
CA ALA A 12 -11.91 0.51 -0.73
C ALA A 12 -13.19 1.17 -1.28
N GLY A 13 -13.96 0.45 -2.10
CA GLY A 13 -15.25 0.91 -2.62
C GLY A 13 -16.23 1.27 -1.50
N ARG A 14 -16.40 0.40 -0.49
CA ARG A 14 -17.26 0.69 0.67
C ARG A 14 -16.82 1.93 1.44
N ILE A 15 -15.50 2.15 1.59
CA ILE A 15 -14.95 3.35 2.21
C ILE A 15 -15.33 4.60 1.40
N VAL A 16 -15.17 4.57 0.08
CA VAL A 16 -15.55 5.69 -0.80
C VAL A 16 -17.06 5.94 -0.76
N THR A 17 -17.88 4.89 -0.85
CA THR A 17 -19.35 5.02 -0.78
C THR A 17 -19.80 5.66 0.54
N LYS A 18 -19.19 5.28 1.67
CA LYS A 18 -19.60 5.76 3.00
C LYS A 18 -19.03 7.14 3.36
N PHE A 19 -17.78 7.44 2.98
CA PHE A 19 -17.05 8.61 3.46
C PHE A 19 -16.54 9.54 2.36
N GLY A 20 -16.71 9.17 1.09
CA GLY A 20 -16.27 9.97 -0.06
C GLY A 20 -17.15 11.18 -0.26
N ALA A 21 -16.52 12.35 -0.45
CA ALA A 21 -17.24 13.57 -0.81
C ALA A 21 -17.73 13.49 -2.27
N PRO A 22 -18.88 14.11 -2.62
CA PRO A 22 -19.32 14.20 -4.00
C PRO A 22 -18.23 14.82 -4.90
N LEU A 23 -18.08 14.29 -6.10
CA LEU A 23 -17.17 14.82 -7.11
C LEU A 23 -17.73 16.15 -7.66
N PRO A 24 -17.01 17.28 -7.53
CA PRO A 24 -17.47 18.55 -8.07
C PRO A 24 -17.63 18.47 -9.60
N GLY A 25 -18.76 18.95 -10.13
CA GLY A 25 -19.05 18.94 -11.56
C GLY A 25 -19.67 17.64 -12.11
N GLY A 26 -19.89 16.65 -11.25
CA GLY A 26 -20.34 15.32 -11.68
C GLY A 26 -19.23 14.52 -12.36
N GLY A 27 -19.33 13.20 -12.32
CA GLY A 27 -18.37 12.31 -13.02
C GLY A 27 -19.08 11.36 -13.97
N ALA A 28 -18.28 10.50 -14.60
CA ALA A 28 -18.81 9.43 -15.44
C ALA A 28 -19.74 8.51 -14.64
N GLU A 29 -20.56 7.72 -15.34
CA GLU A 29 -21.48 6.78 -14.70
C GLU A 29 -20.72 5.85 -13.74
N GLY A 30 -21.15 5.82 -12.47
CA GLY A 30 -20.51 5.05 -11.40
C GLY A 30 -19.27 5.71 -10.75
N ILE A 31 -18.88 6.91 -11.15
CA ILE A 31 -17.76 7.69 -10.56
C ILE A 31 -18.29 9.04 -10.07
N ASP A 32 -18.90 9.07 -8.90
CA ASP A 32 -19.58 10.26 -8.36
C ASP A 32 -18.90 10.83 -7.10
N ARG A 33 -17.81 10.20 -6.62
CA ARG A 33 -17.18 10.52 -5.34
C ARG A 33 -15.66 10.55 -5.39
N LEU A 34 -15.10 11.43 -4.58
CA LEU A 34 -13.67 11.48 -4.26
C LEU A 34 -13.32 10.44 -3.19
N PHE A 35 -12.06 9.98 -3.19
CA PHE A 35 -11.55 9.21 -2.06
C PHE A 35 -11.53 10.08 -0.78
N PRO A 36 -11.89 9.54 0.40
CA PRO A 36 -11.98 10.35 1.62
C PRO A 36 -10.63 10.94 2.04
N ALA A 37 -10.63 12.22 2.43
CA ALA A 37 -9.43 12.90 2.90
C ALA A 37 -8.89 12.28 4.22
N PRO A 38 -7.57 12.37 4.50
CA PRO A 38 -6.98 11.83 5.74
C PRO A 38 -7.66 12.32 7.02
N LYS A 39 -8.02 13.61 7.10
CA LYS A 39 -8.74 14.18 8.26
C LYS A 39 -10.09 13.49 8.51
N MET A 40 -10.78 13.07 7.46
CA MET A 40 -12.02 12.30 7.57
C MET A 40 -11.71 10.88 8.04
N LEU A 41 -10.81 10.16 7.37
CA LEU A 41 -10.50 8.76 7.73
C LEU A 41 -9.95 8.60 9.17
N ALA A 42 -9.23 9.59 9.68
CA ALA A 42 -8.75 9.60 11.06
C ALA A 42 -9.89 9.53 12.10
N ARG A 43 -11.06 10.08 11.78
CA ARG A 43 -12.24 10.17 12.67
C ARG A 43 -13.37 9.22 12.27
N ALA A 44 -13.25 8.56 11.13
CA ALA A 44 -14.30 7.72 10.55
C ALA A 44 -14.60 6.48 11.42
N GLU A 45 -15.87 6.07 11.42
CA GLU A 45 -16.29 4.79 11.99
C GLU A 45 -16.21 3.68 10.94
N LEU A 46 -15.04 3.02 10.91
CA LEU A 46 -14.66 2.03 9.90
C LEU A 46 -15.14 0.61 10.22
N SER A 47 -15.76 0.38 11.39
CA SER A 47 -16.36 -0.93 11.71
C SER A 47 -17.45 -1.31 10.71
N GLY A 48 -17.65 -2.62 10.53
CA GLY A 48 -18.64 -3.17 9.60
C GLY A 48 -18.25 -3.10 8.11
N LEU A 49 -17.11 -2.51 7.75
CA LEU A 49 -16.70 -2.39 6.34
C LEU A 49 -15.94 -3.61 5.78
N GLY A 50 -15.72 -4.64 6.60
CA GLY A 50 -14.87 -5.79 6.26
C GLY A 50 -13.39 -5.60 6.64
N LEU A 51 -13.11 -4.63 7.50
CA LEU A 51 -11.79 -4.42 8.11
C LEU A 51 -11.73 -5.08 9.50
N THR A 52 -10.56 -5.64 9.85
CA THR A 52 -10.28 -6.09 11.21
C THR A 52 -9.96 -4.89 12.11
N GLY A 53 -10.10 -5.06 13.43
CA GLY A 53 -9.76 -4.00 14.40
C GLY A 53 -8.34 -3.46 14.23
N GLY A 54 -7.35 -4.34 14.01
CA GLY A 54 -5.97 -3.94 13.73
C GLY A 54 -5.83 -3.08 12.46
N ARG A 55 -6.51 -3.46 11.36
CA ARG A 55 -6.48 -2.66 10.11
C ARG A 55 -7.18 -1.31 10.26
N ILE A 56 -8.26 -1.26 11.04
CA ILE A 56 -8.91 0.01 11.40
C ILE A 56 -7.93 0.91 12.16
N ALA A 57 -7.25 0.36 13.17
CA ALA A 57 -6.26 1.10 13.95
C ALA A 57 -5.11 1.62 13.07
N THR A 58 -4.57 0.79 12.17
CA THR A 58 -3.55 1.19 11.21
C THR A 58 -4.02 2.31 10.27
N LEU A 59 -5.22 2.20 9.70
CA LEU A 59 -5.79 3.23 8.83
C LEU A 59 -5.98 4.55 9.58
N LYS A 60 -6.47 4.52 10.83
CA LYS A 60 -6.62 5.71 11.66
C LYS A 60 -5.27 6.33 12.02
N ALA A 61 -4.28 5.52 12.38
CA ALA A 61 -2.92 5.99 12.68
C ALA A 61 -2.27 6.65 11.47
N LEU A 62 -2.30 6.00 10.31
CA LEU A 62 -1.79 6.55 9.05
C LEU A 62 -2.50 7.86 8.68
N SER A 63 -3.84 7.85 8.70
CA SER A 63 -4.63 9.03 8.35
C SER A 63 -4.38 10.20 9.29
N SER A 64 -4.17 9.93 10.59
CA SER A 64 -3.83 10.94 11.58
C SER A 64 -2.42 11.52 11.38
N ALA A 65 -1.43 10.66 11.08
CA ALA A 65 -0.07 11.08 10.78
C ALA A 65 -0.02 12.01 9.57
N VAL A 66 -0.71 11.62 8.48
CA VAL A 66 -0.80 12.43 7.26
C VAL A 66 -1.59 13.73 7.51
N ALA A 67 -2.72 13.67 8.19
CA ALA A 67 -3.52 14.85 8.50
C ALA A 67 -2.77 15.88 9.38
N ALA A 68 -1.83 15.42 10.20
CA ALA A 68 -0.99 16.24 11.06
C ALA A 68 0.34 16.67 10.40
N GLY A 69 0.60 16.27 9.15
CA GLY A 69 1.87 16.56 8.45
C GLY A 69 3.08 15.83 9.03
N LYS A 70 2.88 14.77 9.84
CA LYS A 70 3.94 13.93 10.40
C LYS A 70 4.46 12.88 9.43
N LEU A 71 3.68 12.60 8.39
CA LEU A 71 4.02 11.74 7.27
C LEU A 71 3.49 12.42 6.03
N ASP A 72 4.32 12.50 4.98
CA ASP A 72 3.88 12.87 3.65
C ASP A 72 4.32 11.81 2.63
N PHE A 73 3.94 12.03 1.38
CA PHE A 73 4.25 11.15 0.27
C PHE A 73 5.11 11.89 -0.77
N THR A 74 5.93 12.82 -0.32
CA THR A 74 6.87 13.54 -1.18
C THR A 74 8.15 12.72 -1.39
N PRO A 75 8.87 12.93 -2.49
CA PRO A 75 10.22 12.37 -2.64
C PRO A 75 11.14 12.84 -1.49
N ARG A 76 11.77 11.90 -0.78
CA ARG A 76 12.79 12.12 0.26
C ARG A 76 14.16 11.72 -0.27
N GLU A 77 15.19 12.00 0.52
CA GLU A 77 16.60 11.75 0.22
C GLU A 77 16.95 10.28 -0.06
N SER A 78 16.26 9.30 0.55
CA SER A 78 16.47 7.87 0.26
C SER A 78 15.23 7.00 0.46
N LEU A 79 15.23 5.84 -0.20
CA LEU A 79 14.21 4.80 -0.03
C LEU A 79 14.20 4.29 1.43
N GLU A 80 15.38 4.03 1.99
CA GLU A 80 15.54 3.51 3.36
C GLU A 80 14.89 4.44 4.40
N ALA A 81 15.08 5.76 4.26
CA ALA A 81 14.46 6.74 5.14
C ALA A 81 12.93 6.71 5.06
N LYS A 82 12.37 6.58 3.85
CA LYS A 82 10.91 6.46 3.64
C LYS A 82 10.35 5.19 4.24
N ILE A 83 11.06 4.06 4.07
CA ILE A 83 10.65 2.79 4.66
C ILE A 83 10.63 2.91 6.18
N ALA A 84 11.70 3.44 6.79
CA ALA A 84 11.79 3.63 8.24
C ALA A 84 10.67 4.53 8.80
N GLU A 85 10.35 5.62 8.10
CA GLU A 85 9.27 6.52 8.49
C GLU A 85 7.89 5.83 8.45
N MET A 86 7.61 5.09 7.36
CA MET A 86 6.35 4.36 7.23
C MET A 86 6.22 3.21 8.23
N THR A 87 7.31 2.45 8.48
CA THR A 87 7.28 1.30 9.39
C THR A 87 7.24 1.68 10.88
N ALA A 88 7.51 2.94 11.21
CA ALA A 88 7.25 3.48 12.55
C ALA A 88 5.75 3.54 12.89
N LEU A 89 4.85 3.46 11.90
CA LEU A 89 3.41 3.44 12.13
C LEU A 89 2.88 2.03 12.47
N PRO A 90 1.97 1.92 13.45
CA PRO A 90 1.47 0.62 13.90
C PRO A 90 0.72 -0.12 12.79
N GLY A 91 1.16 -1.35 12.53
CA GLY A 91 0.59 -2.25 11.50
C GLY A 91 1.04 -1.96 10.06
N ILE A 92 2.00 -1.06 9.87
CA ILE A 92 2.74 -0.92 8.61
C ILE A 92 4.08 -1.65 8.75
N GLY A 93 4.18 -2.84 8.14
CA GLY A 93 5.45 -3.55 8.01
C GLY A 93 6.16 -3.22 6.70
N GLU A 94 7.41 -3.71 6.54
CA GLU A 94 8.24 -3.46 5.37
C GLU A 94 7.54 -3.76 4.03
N TRP A 95 6.76 -4.85 3.96
CA TRP A 95 5.99 -5.18 2.76
C TRP A 95 5.08 -4.02 2.32
N THR A 96 4.38 -3.40 3.28
CA THR A 96 3.45 -2.31 2.97
C THR A 96 4.19 -1.04 2.63
N ALA A 97 5.25 -0.73 3.38
CA ALA A 97 6.08 0.43 3.12
C ALA A 97 6.71 0.36 1.72
N HIS A 98 7.28 -0.78 1.32
CA HIS A 98 7.82 -0.97 -0.02
C HIS A 98 6.74 -0.95 -1.10
N TYR A 99 5.56 -1.52 -0.84
CA TYR A 99 4.45 -1.46 -1.80
C TYR A 99 3.95 -0.03 -2.02
N VAL A 100 3.87 0.79 -0.97
CA VAL A 100 3.52 2.22 -1.05
C VAL A 100 4.63 2.98 -1.78
N ALA A 101 5.90 2.77 -1.44
CA ALA A 101 7.02 3.38 -2.13
C ALA A 101 7.01 3.08 -3.63
N LEU A 102 6.75 1.82 -4.01
CA LEU A 102 6.65 1.41 -5.41
C LEU A 102 5.45 2.04 -6.13
N ARG A 103 4.25 1.96 -5.54
CA ARG A 103 2.99 2.32 -6.25
C ARG A 103 2.59 3.79 -6.14
N ALA A 104 2.87 4.42 -5.00
CA ALA A 104 2.46 5.80 -4.74
C ALA A 104 3.60 6.80 -4.97
N LEU A 105 4.85 6.41 -4.67
CA LEU A 105 6.01 7.30 -4.78
C LEU A 105 6.83 7.07 -6.05
N GLY A 106 6.54 6.01 -6.81
CA GLY A 106 7.29 5.66 -8.02
C GLY A 106 8.74 5.28 -7.75
N GLU A 107 9.06 4.76 -6.56
CA GLU A 107 10.44 4.39 -6.20
C GLU A 107 10.93 3.18 -7.02
N PRO A 108 11.92 3.37 -7.91
CA PRO A 108 12.33 2.34 -8.86
C PRO A 108 13.01 1.14 -8.19
N ASP A 109 13.57 1.33 -6.99
CA ASP A 109 14.27 0.28 -6.25
C ASP A 109 13.46 -0.28 -5.07
N ALA A 110 12.22 0.17 -4.87
CA ALA A 110 11.34 -0.37 -3.84
C ALA A 110 10.94 -1.82 -4.15
N PHE A 111 11.08 -2.71 -3.17
CA PHE A 111 10.91 -4.14 -3.42
C PHE A 111 10.30 -4.89 -2.22
N PRO A 112 9.00 -5.25 -2.27
CA PRO A 112 8.34 -5.94 -1.16
C PRO A 112 8.66 -7.45 -1.15
N ALA A 113 9.88 -7.82 -0.74
CA ALA A 113 10.41 -9.19 -0.85
C ALA A 113 9.59 -10.29 -0.14
N SER A 114 8.76 -9.94 0.84
CA SER A 114 7.87 -10.91 1.52
C SER A 114 6.55 -11.15 0.76
N ASP A 115 6.34 -10.50 -0.38
CA ASP A 115 5.16 -10.70 -1.21
C ASP A 115 5.05 -12.13 -1.72
N LEU A 116 3.89 -12.76 -1.47
CA LEU A 116 3.67 -14.15 -1.87
C LEU A 116 3.70 -14.33 -3.39
N GLY A 117 3.18 -13.36 -4.15
CA GLY A 117 3.17 -13.41 -5.61
C GLY A 117 4.60 -13.36 -6.16
N LEU A 118 5.41 -12.42 -5.68
CA LEU A 118 6.82 -12.32 -6.08
C LEU A 118 7.60 -13.59 -5.72
N ARG A 119 7.40 -14.12 -4.51
CA ARG A 119 8.10 -15.33 -4.05
C ARG A 119 7.73 -16.56 -4.88
N LYS A 120 6.46 -16.72 -5.27
CA LYS A 120 6.02 -17.81 -6.14
C LYS A 120 6.54 -17.67 -7.56
N SER A 121 6.44 -16.47 -8.13
CA SER A 121 6.91 -16.19 -9.50
C SER A 121 8.42 -16.44 -9.62
N ALA A 122 9.21 -15.94 -8.66
CA ALA A 122 10.66 -16.15 -8.63
C ALA A 122 11.09 -17.61 -8.43
N GLY A 123 10.23 -18.47 -7.87
CA GLY A 123 10.48 -19.89 -7.67
C GLY A 123 9.82 -20.80 -8.71
N GLY A 124 9.30 -20.26 -9.82
CA GLY A 124 8.69 -21.07 -10.88
C GLY A 124 7.39 -21.76 -10.46
N GLY A 125 6.61 -21.13 -9.57
CA GLY A 125 5.32 -21.63 -9.08
C GLY A 125 5.34 -21.97 -7.59
N GLU A 126 6.50 -22.35 -7.05
CA GLU A 126 6.70 -22.61 -5.62
C GLU A 126 7.34 -21.40 -4.92
N PRO A 127 6.87 -21.00 -3.73
CA PRO A 127 7.39 -19.81 -3.07
C PRO A 127 8.80 -20.03 -2.50
N VAL A 128 9.80 -19.30 -3.02
CA VAL A 128 11.11 -19.20 -2.36
C VAL A 128 10.99 -18.50 -0.99
N SER A 129 12.01 -18.58 -0.13
CA SER A 129 12.01 -17.83 1.13
C SER A 129 12.16 -16.31 0.89
N THR A 130 11.70 -15.48 1.83
CA THR A 130 11.89 -14.02 1.75
C THR A 130 13.38 -13.66 1.64
N ALA A 131 14.24 -14.34 2.42
CA ALA A 131 15.69 -14.12 2.38
C ALA A 131 16.30 -14.50 1.03
N ALA A 132 15.87 -15.61 0.43
CA ALA A 132 16.33 -16.02 -0.89
C ALA A 132 15.93 -14.98 -1.95
N LEU A 133 14.66 -14.54 -1.94
CA LEU A 133 14.20 -13.51 -2.89
C LEU A 133 14.94 -12.18 -2.68
N GLN A 134 15.21 -11.80 -1.43
CA GLN A 134 15.97 -10.60 -1.12
C GLN A 134 17.42 -10.67 -1.64
N ALA A 135 18.07 -11.83 -1.55
CA ALA A 135 19.40 -12.06 -2.12
C ALA A 135 19.37 -12.01 -3.66
N MET A 136 18.41 -12.69 -4.30
CA MET A 136 18.22 -12.64 -5.76
C MET A 136 18.02 -11.21 -6.26
N SER A 137 17.22 -10.42 -5.52
CA SER A 137 16.86 -9.06 -5.93
C SER A 137 18.03 -8.09 -5.99
N GLN A 138 19.17 -8.39 -5.34
CA GLN A 138 20.33 -7.50 -5.39
C GLN A 138 20.86 -7.32 -6.81
N ALA A 139 20.72 -8.32 -7.67
CA ALA A 139 21.14 -8.25 -9.08
C ALA A 139 20.27 -7.32 -9.93
N TRP A 140 19.08 -6.93 -9.44
CA TRP A 140 18.15 -6.05 -10.18
C TRP A 140 18.24 -4.59 -9.74
N ARG A 141 19.13 -4.24 -8.80
CA ARG A 141 19.33 -2.83 -8.42
C ARG A 141 19.88 -2.01 -9.60
N PRO A 142 19.52 -0.72 -9.72
CA PRO A 142 18.59 0.05 -8.86
C PRO A 142 17.12 -0.02 -9.33
N TRP A 143 16.72 -1.07 -10.06
CA TRP A 143 15.43 -1.20 -10.74
C TRP A 143 14.58 -2.35 -10.20
N ARG A 144 14.76 -2.73 -8.93
CA ARG A 144 14.04 -3.87 -8.32
C ARG A 144 12.51 -3.73 -8.41
N GLY A 145 11.98 -2.51 -8.39
CA GLY A 145 10.55 -2.23 -8.55
C GLY A 145 10.02 -2.66 -9.92
N TYR A 146 10.81 -2.49 -10.99
CA TYR A 146 10.44 -2.99 -12.33
C TYR A 146 10.50 -4.51 -12.41
N ALA A 147 11.49 -5.13 -11.78
CA ALA A 147 11.54 -6.60 -11.66
C ALA A 147 10.31 -7.13 -10.91
N ALA A 148 9.87 -6.46 -9.83
CA ALA A 148 8.63 -6.81 -9.12
C ALA A 148 7.40 -6.73 -10.04
N LEU A 149 7.27 -5.66 -10.83
CA LEU A 149 6.18 -5.52 -11.79
C LEU A 149 6.17 -6.66 -12.83
N ALA A 150 7.34 -7.02 -13.38
CA ALA A 150 7.45 -8.12 -14.34
C ALA A 150 7.08 -9.48 -13.72
N LEU A 151 7.53 -9.74 -12.49
CA LEU A 151 7.21 -10.98 -11.76
C LEU A 151 5.71 -11.10 -11.45
N TRP A 152 5.01 -10.00 -11.17
CA TRP A 152 3.56 -10.01 -10.95
C TRP A 152 2.73 -10.27 -12.22
N THR A 153 3.31 -10.05 -13.41
CA THR A 153 2.64 -10.28 -14.70
C THR A 153 2.95 -11.64 -15.33
N THR A 154 3.79 -12.45 -14.68
CA THR A 154 4.16 -13.80 -15.11
C THR A 154 3.25 -14.82 -14.43
#